data_AF-A0ABD6F3C6-F1
#
_entry.id   AF-A0ABD6F3C6-F1
#
_cell.length_a   1.000
_cell.length_b   1.000
_cell.length_c   1.000
_cell.angle_alpha   90.00
_cell.angle_beta   90.00
_cell.angle_gamma   90.00
#
_symmetry.space_group_name_H-M   'P 1'
#
loop_
_entity.id
_entity.type
_entity.pdbx_description
1 polymer ?
#
loop_
_entity_poly.entity_id
_entity_poly.type
_entity_poly.pdbx_seq_one_letter_code
_entity_poly.pdbx_strand_id
1 'polypeptide(L)'
;MRTTTDKILPNFDLTESYPPDFRESRFKIKKFRPDYRTLCRLATYTNEGSLEYRFKPQEEKIDLNKVEEWYLDEWERDNLLYKFRFGYLKLAPISPPRSTDNNAFVVRPGLVSAPIGLQWLWPLAKGIPISATSSPREQAERLKFVEKKATEMCHEW
;
A
#
# COMPACT_ATOMS: atom_id res chain seq x y z
N MET A 1 46.78 -15.13 41.27
CA MET A 1 46.08 -13.85 41.49
C MET A 1 45.52 -13.38 40.17
N ARG A 2 44.19 -13.32 40.06
CA ARG A 2 43.46 -12.72 38.93
C ARG A 2 43.57 -11.19 39.06
N THR A 3 43.66 -10.49 37.94
CA THR A 3 42.82 -9.30 37.68
C THR A 3 42.85 -8.97 36.20
N THR A 4 41.73 -9.33 35.57
CA THR A 4 41.21 -8.87 34.29
C THR A 4 41.29 -7.34 34.19
N THR A 5 41.92 -6.80 33.15
CA THR A 5 41.77 -5.40 32.79
C THR A 5 40.43 -5.24 32.09
N ASP A 6 39.41 -4.90 32.86
CA ASP A 6 38.12 -4.47 32.35
C ASP A 6 38.31 -3.25 31.44
N LYS A 7 37.98 -3.41 30.16
CA LYS A 7 37.82 -2.29 29.24
C LYS A 7 36.62 -1.50 29.73
N ILE A 8 36.90 -0.39 30.41
CA ILE A 8 35.93 0.62 30.81
C ILE A 8 35.20 1.07 29.53
N LEU A 9 33.93 0.71 29.41
CA LEU A 9 33.03 1.31 28.42
C LEU A 9 33.06 2.84 28.67
N PRO A 10 33.15 3.68 27.63
CA PRO A 10 33.08 5.12 27.85
C PRO A 10 31.73 5.42 28.51
N ASN A 11 31.81 6.10 29.66
CA ASN A 11 30.66 6.59 30.41
C ASN A 11 29.72 7.31 29.43
N PHE A 12 28.54 6.75 29.24
CA PHE A 12 27.49 7.35 28.45
C PHE A 12 26.85 8.43 29.32
N ASP A 13 27.39 9.65 29.26
CA ASP A 13 26.81 10.81 29.94
C ASP A 13 25.38 11.03 29.42
N LEU A 14 24.40 10.73 30.27
CA LEU A 14 22.97 10.89 29.99
C LEU A 14 22.49 12.35 30.08
N THR A 15 23.40 13.31 30.25
CA THR A 15 23.07 14.72 30.54
C THR A 15 23.27 15.66 29.36
N GLU A 16 23.78 15.19 28.23
CA GLU A 16 23.92 16.04 27.04
C GLU A 16 22.63 15.97 26.19
N SER A 17 21.74 16.94 26.40
CA SER A 17 20.56 17.15 25.55
C SER A 17 21.01 17.65 24.19
N TYR A 18 21.48 16.74 23.35
CA TYR A 18 21.73 17.04 21.95
C TYR A 18 20.44 17.57 21.31
N PRO A 19 20.50 18.68 20.54
CA PRO A 19 19.36 19.11 19.73
C PRO A 19 18.90 17.95 18.84
N PRO A 20 17.58 17.79 18.63
CA PRO A 20 17.01 16.62 17.95
C PRO A 20 17.69 16.30 16.61
N ASP A 21 18.17 17.33 15.90
CA ASP A 21 18.86 17.24 14.62
C ASP A 21 20.19 16.45 14.66
N PHE A 22 20.90 16.40 15.79
CA PHE A 22 22.24 15.75 15.85
C PHE A 22 22.18 14.22 15.93
N ARG A 23 21.06 13.67 16.43
CA ARG A 23 20.83 12.21 16.41
C ARG A 23 20.49 11.72 15.00
N GLU A 24 19.78 12.54 14.23
CA GLU A 24 19.37 12.24 12.87
C GLU A 24 20.54 12.30 11.86
N SER A 25 21.57 13.14 12.10
CA SER A 25 22.66 13.32 11.13
C SER A 25 23.61 12.13 10.99
N ARG A 26 23.63 11.18 11.95
CA ARG A 26 24.50 9.99 11.87
C ARG A 26 23.95 8.89 10.97
N PHE A 27 22.66 8.92 10.67
CA PHE A 27 22.01 7.98 9.78
C PHE A 27 21.46 8.77 8.61
N LYS A 28 21.84 8.45 7.36
CA LYS A 28 21.24 9.04 6.16
C LYS A 28 19.82 8.51 5.97
N ILE A 29 18.94 8.73 6.94
CA ILE A 29 17.56 8.28 6.94
C ILE A 29 16.83 9.10 5.87
N LYS A 30 16.37 8.42 4.83
CA LYS A 30 15.57 9.05 3.78
C LYS A 30 14.24 9.49 4.40
N LYS A 31 13.97 10.80 4.41
CA LYS A 31 12.68 11.32 4.87
C LYS A 31 11.55 10.74 4.02
N PHE A 32 10.50 10.26 4.68
CA PHE A 32 9.30 9.76 4.02
C PHE A 32 8.68 10.84 3.13
N ARG A 33 8.47 10.52 1.86
CA ARG A 33 7.73 11.37 0.92
C ARG A 33 6.54 10.55 0.41
N PRO A 34 5.29 10.96 0.71
CA PRO A 34 4.13 10.26 0.19
C PRO A 34 4.08 10.44 -1.33
N ASP A 35 3.93 9.33 -2.04
CA ASP A 35 3.66 9.32 -3.48
C ASP A 35 2.19 8.96 -3.70
N TYR A 36 1.49 9.78 -4.49
CA TYR A 36 0.07 9.61 -4.77
C TYR A 36 -0.11 9.09 -6.20
N ARG A 37 -0.32 7.78 -6.30
CA ARG A 37 -0.53 7.10 -7.59
C ARG A 37 -1.79 6.25 -7.55
N THR A 38 -2.58 6.31 -8.62
CA THR A 38 -3.73 5.43 -8.84
C THR A 38 -3.23 4.06 -9.30
N LEU A 39 -3.46 3.03 -8.49
CA LEU A 39 -2.94 1.68 -8.76
C LEU A 39 -3.88 0.84 -9.63
N CYS A 40 -5.17 0.84 -9.30
CA CYS A 40 -6.16 0.01 -9.96
C CYS A 40 -7.59 0.55 -9.77
N ARG A 41 -8.52 0.00 -10.55
CA ARG A 41 -9.96 0.17 -10.42
C ARG A 41 -10.54 -1.14 -9.88
N LEU A 42 -11.27 -1.05 -8.76
CA LEU A 42 -11.87 -2.22 -8.11
C LEU A 42 -13.24 -2.55 -8.66
N ALA A 43 -14.10 -1.54 -8.78
CA ALA A 43 -15.45 -1.69 -9.26
C ALA A 43 -15.93 -0.40 -9.91
N THR A 44 -16.90 -0.56 -10.81
CA THR A 44 -17.58 0.52 -11.50
C THR A 44 -19.06 0.43 -11.23
N TYR A 45 -19.61 1.53 -10.73
CA TYR A 45 -21.02 1.63 -10.37
C TYR A 45 -21.70 2.62 -11.30
N THR A 46 -22.90 2.25 -11.74
CA THR A 46 -23.82 3.13 -12.44
C THR A 46 -25.00 3.40 -11.54
N ASN A 47 -25.44 4.66 -11.45
CA ASN A 47 -26.63 4.98 -10.68
C ASN A 47 -27.85 4.29 -11.32
N GLU A 48 -28.43 3.33 -10.61
CA GLU A 48 -29.72 2.74 -10.96
C GLU A 48 -30.80 3.79 -10.72
N GLY A 49 -31.19 4.52 -11.77
CA GLY A 49 -32.22 5.56 -11.72
C GLY A 49 -33.64 5.04 -11.44
N SER A 50 -33.78 3.98 -10.65
CA SER A 50 -35.04 3.38 -10.25
C SER A 50 -35.77 4.26 -9.23
N LEU A 51 -37.08 4.09 -9.13
CA LEU A 51 -37.91 4.87 -8.21
C LEU A 51 -37.55 4.61 -6.74
N GLU A 52 -37.01 3.43 -6.43
CA GLU A 52 -36.69 2.98 -5.07
C GLU A 52 -35.49 3.71 -4.46
N TYR A 53 -34.49 4.08 -5.27
CA TYR A 53 -33.28 4.78 -4.84
C TYR A 53 -33.40 6.31 -4.88
N ARG A 54 -34.60 6.85 -5.12
CA ARG A 54 -34.82 8.29 -5.22
C ARG A 54 -34.61 9.04 -3.90
N PHE A 55 -34.85 8.36 -2.78
CA PHE A 55 -34.68 8.88 -1.41
C PHE A 55 -33.90 7.96 -0.49
N LYS A 56 -33.32 6.88 -1.03
CA LYS A 56 -32.52 5.91 -0.28
C LYS A 56 -31.11 5.87 -0.86
N PRO A 57 -30.06 5.86 -0.02
CA PRO A 57 -28.70 5.67 -0.51
C PRO A 57 -28.56 4.30 -1.15
N GLN A 58 -27.77 4.23 -2.22
CA GLN A 58 -27.33 2.95 -2.79
C GLN A 58 -26.22 2.38 -1.91
N GLU A 59 -26.41 1.15 -1.43
CA GLU A 59 -25.45 0.42 -0.60
C GLU A 59 -24.81 -0.69 -1.43
N GLU A 60 -23.50 -0.62 -1.61
CA GLU A 60 -22.74 -1.58 -2.42
C GLU A 60 -21.64 -2.23 -1.60
N LYS A 61 -21.48 -3.55 -1.75
CA LYS A 61 -20.39 -4.32 -1.11
C LYS A 61 -19.27 -4.52 -2.12
N ILE A 62 -18.08 -4.04 -1.78
CA ILE A 62 -16.90 -4.18 -2.63
C ILE A 62 -16.09 -5.38 -2.14
N ASP A 63 -15.83 -6.33 -3.05
CA ASP A 63 -14.85 -7.40 -2.80
C ASP A 63 -13.44 -6.88 -3.12
N LEU A 64 -12.60 -6.78 -2.09
CA LEU A 64 -11.23 -6.31 -2.23
C LEU A 64 -10.34 -7.32 -2.96
N ASN A 65 -10.68 -8.61 -2.99
CA ASN A 65 -9.82 -9.59 -3.66
C ASN A 65 -9.91 -9.52 -5.18
N LYS A 66 -10.89 -8.78 -5.71
CA LYS A 66 -11.12 -8.64 -7.15
C LYS A 66 -10.74 -7.25 -7.62
N VAL A 67 -9.94 -7.21 -8.68
CA VAL A 67 -9.57 -5.97 -9.36
C VAL A 67 -10.20 -6.01 -10.76
N GLU A 68 -10.95 -4.97 -11.11
CA GLU A 68 -11.58 -4.82 -12.42
C GLU A 68 -10.53 -4.49 -13.49
N GLU A 69 -9.65 -3.53 -13.19
CA GLU A 69 -8.62 -3.08 -14.13
C GLU A 69 -7.38 -2.58 -13.39
N TRP A 70 -6.20 -2.91 -13.92
CA TRP A 70 -4.93 -2.43 -13.43
C TRP A 70 -4.44 -1.25 -14.27
N TYR A 71 -3.98 -0.19 -13.59
CA TYR A 71 -3.31 0.95 -14.25
C TYR A 71 -1.78 0.85 -14.19
N LEU A 72 -1.27 -0.17 -13.51
CA LEU A 72 0.14 -0.51 -13.46
C LEU A 72 0.46 -1.49 -14.59
N ASP A 73 1.66 -1.34 -15.16
CA ASP A 73 2.20 -2.36 -16.07
C ASP A 73 2.48 -3.68 -15.33
N GLU A 74 2.57 -4.78 -16.04
CA GLU A 74 2.82 -6.11 -15.46
C GLU A 74 4.10 -6.12 -14.62
N TRP A 75 5.17 -5.49 -15.13
CA TRP A 75 6.43 -5.39 -14.39
C TRP A 75 6.28 -4.55 -13.12
N GLU A 76 5.52 -3.45 -13.18
CA GLU A 76 5.29 -2.57 -12.04
C GLU A 76 4.47 -3.27 -10.95
N ARG A 77 3.46 -4.06 -11.35
CA ARG A 77 2.65 -4.85 -10.43
C ARG A 77 3.52 -5.85 -9.64
N ASP A 78 4.47 -6.49 -10.31
CA ASP A 78 5.30 -7.52 -9.69
C ASP A 78 6.46 -6.95 -8.85
N ASN A 79 6.88 -5.69 -9.06
CA ASN A 79 8.07 -5.14 -8.40
C ASN A 79 7.79 -3.90 -7.55
N LEU A 80 6.85 -3.04 -7.94
CA LEU A 80 6.56 -1.76 -7.27
C LEU A 80 5.40 -1.85 -6.30
N LEU A 81 4.44 -2.76 -6.50
CA LEU A 81 3.22 -2.82 -5.69
C LEU A 81 3.50 -2.97 -4.19
N TYR A 82 4.56 -3.71 -3.84
CA TYR A 82 4.96 -3.93 -2.46
C TYR A 82 5.43 -2.66 -1.76
N LYS A 83 5.89 -1.63 -2.49
CA LYS A 83 6.34 -0.36 -1.90
C LYS A 83 5.20 0.46 -1.30
N PHE A 84 3.97 0.25 -1.79
CA PHE A 84 2.80 0.97 -1.29
C PHE A 84 2.23 0.24 -0.06
N ARG A 85 2.33 0.87 1.12
CA ARG A 85 1.81 0.31 2.39
C ARG A 85 0.37 0.71 2.64
N PHE A 86 0.11 2.01 2.58
CA PHE A 86 -1.19 2.60 2.84
C PHE A 86 -1.67 3.30 1.58
N GLY A 87 -2.96 3.15 1.31
CA GLY A 87 -3.67 3.89 0.29
C GLY A 87 -5.04 4.29 0.80
N TYR A 88 -5.87 4.75 -0.12
CA TYR A 88 -7.25 5.10 0.13
C TYR A 88 -8.09 4.68 -1.07
N LEU A 89 -9.34 4.33 -0.82
CA LEU A 89 -10.31 4.12 -1.89
C LEU A 89 -10.86 5.48 -2.29
N LYS A 90 -10.94 5.72 -3.59
CA LYS A 90 -11.48 6.96 -4.14
C LYS A 90 -12.67 6.65 -5.01
N LEU A 91 -13.84 7.15 -4.61
CA LEU A 91 -15.03 7.15 -5.45
C LEU A 91 -15.00 8.41 -6.31
N ALA A 92 -14.79 8.23 -7.60
CA ALA A 92 -14.70 9.34 -8.55
C ALA A 92 -15.48 9.03 -9.84
N PRO A 93 -16.07 10.05 -10.47
CA PRO A 93 -16.71 9.87 -11.76
C PRO A 93 -15.68 9.53 -12.83
N ILE A 94 -15.95 8.45 -13.56
CA ILE A 94 -15.12 7.98 -14.66
C ILE A 94 -15.51 8.77 -15.92
N SER A 95 -14.52 9.32 -16.61
CA SER A 95 -14.71 9.97 -17.92
C SER A 95 -14.08 9.11 -18.99
N PRO A 96 -14.74 8.88 -20.15
CA PRO A 96 -14.13 8.11 -21.22
C PRO A 96 -12.74 8.67 -21.57
N PRO A 97 -11.78 7.81 -21.94
CA PRO A 97 -10.42 8.24 -22.25
C PRO A 97 -10.46 9.29 -23.35
N ARG A 98 -9.80 10.42 -23.12
CA ARG A 98 -9.82 11.59 -24.02
C ARG A 98 -8.94 11.37 -25.27
N SER A 99 -8.15 10.29 -25.30
CA SER A 99 -7.25 9.92 -26.39
C SER A 99 -6.98 8.41 -26.39
N THR A 100 -6.84 7.82 -27.57
CA THR A 100 -6.59 6.38 -27.82
C THR A 100 -5.26 5.87 -27.24
N ASP A 101 -4.31 6.75 -26.98
CA ASP A 101 -2.92 6.36 -26.66
C ASP A 101 -2.61 6.25 -25.16
N ASN A 102 -3.54 6.67 -24.29
CA ASN A 102 -3.37 6.57 -22.85
C ASN A 102 -4.64 5.93 -22.25
N ASN A 103 -4.58 4.61 -22.03
CA ASN A 103 -5.66 3.81 -21.41
C ASN A 103 -5.99 4.23 -19.97
N ALA A 104 -5.30 5.24 -19.42
CA ALA A 104 -5.57 5.77 -18.09
C ALA A 104 -6.78 6.71 -18.12
N PHE A 105 -7.91 6.23 -17.62
CA PHE A 105 -9.05 7.08 -17.27
C PHE A 105 -8.57 8.24 -16.38
N VAL A 106 -8.91 9.48 -16.74
CA VAL A 106 -8.59 10.64 -15.90
C VAL A 106 -9.51 10.61 -14.67
N VAL A 107 -8.95 10.22 -13.53
CA VAL A 107 -9.69 10.15 -12.26
C VAL A 107 -9.93 11.56 -11.73
N ARG A 108 -11.16 12.04 -11.88
CA ARG A 108 -11.60 13.35 -11.35
C ARG A 108 -11.52 13.42 -9.82
N PRO A 109 -11.55 14.61 -9.21
CA PRO A 109 -11.74 14.72 -7.76
C PRO A 109 -13.02 14.00 -7.33
N GLY A 110 -13.00 13.42 -6.14
CA GLY A 110 -14.06 12.54 -5.66
C GLY A 110 -13.94 12.31 -4.15
N LEU A 111 -14.80 11.43 -3.63
CA LEU A 111 -14.82 11.08 -2.21
C LEU A 111 -13.70 10.09 -1.91
N VAL A 112 -13.08 10.26 -0.75
CA VAL A 112 -11.93 9.45 -0.32
C VAL A 112 -12.29 8.73 0.98
N SER A 113 -11.95 7.44 1.06
CA SER A 113 -12.15 6.63 2.26
C SER A 113 -11.10 6.93 3.34
N ALA A 114 -11.32 6.38 4.53
CA ALA A 114 -10.25 6.20 5.51
C ALA A 114 -9.07 5.41 4.90
N PRO A 115 -7.83 5.61 5.41
CA PRO A 115 -6.67 4.90 4.91
C PRO A 115 -6.83 3.39 5.11
N ILE A 116 -6.44 2.63 4.09
CA ILE A 116 -6.49 1.16 4.06
C ILE A 116 -5.09 0.62 3.76
N GLY A 117 -4.72 -0.48 4.39
CA GLY A 117 -3.49 -1.21 4.07
C GLY A 117 -3.62 -1.91 2.71
N LEU A 118 -2.59 -1.85 1.86
CA LEU A 118 -2.65 -2.36 0.48
C LEU A 118 -2.11 -3.79 0.33
N GLN A 119 -1.79 -4.48 1.42
CA GLN A 119 -1.24 -5.84 1.40
C GLN A 119 -2.17 -6.87 0.75
N TRP A 120 -3.48 -6.59 0.68
CA TRP A 120 -4.46 -7.46 -0.01
C TRP A 120 -4.39 -7.36 -1.54
N LEU A 121 -3.66 -6.39 -2.10
CA LEU A 121 -3.41 -6.32 -3.55
C LEU A 121 -2.18 -7.13 -3.98
N TRP A 122 -1.35 -7.56 -3.04
CA TRP A 122 -0.07 -8.20 -3.34
C TRP A 122 -0.26 -9.58 -3.97
N PRO A 123 0.25 -9.82 -5.19
CA PRO A 123 0.12 -11.12 -5.85
C PRO A 123 1.03 -12.14 -5.17
N LEU A 124 0.52 -13.38 -5.07
CA LEU A 124 1.24 -14.54 -4.51
C LEU A 124 2.34 -15.05 -5.43
N ALA A 125 2.10 -15.01 -6.73
CA ALA A 125 3.02 -15.49 -7.75
C ALA A 125 2.86 -14.70 -9.05
N LYS A 126 3.92 -14.71 -9.85
CA LYS A 126 3.99 -14.04 -11.15
C LYS A 126 2.86 -14.53 -12.07
N GLY A 127 2.00 -13.62 -12.52
CA GLY A 127 0.95 -13.92 -13.50
C GLY A 127 -0.28 -14.66 -12.97
N ILE A 128 -0.39 -14.98 -11.67
CA ILE A 128 -1.62 -15.55 -11.12
C ILE A 128 -2.56 -14.39 -10.75
N PRO A 129 -3.73 -14.25 -11.41
CA PRO A 129 -4.71 -13.26 -11.01
C PRO A 129 -5.20 -13.57 -9.58
N ILE A 130 -5.41 -12.52 -8.78
CA ILE A 130 -5.95 -12.64 -7.43
C ILE A 130 -7.37 -13.22 -7.59
N SER A 131 -7.52 -14.53 -7.35
CA SER A 131 -8.81 -15.20 -7.40
C SER A 131 -9.40 -15.23 -6.00
N ALA A 132 -10.70 -14.92 -5.89
CA ALA A 132 -11.45 -14.88 -4.63
C ALA A 132 -11.60 -16.26 -3.96
N THR A 133 -11.23 -17.34 -4.64
CA THR A 133 -11.35 -18.72 -4.15
C THR A 133 -9.99 -19.30 -3.79
N SER A 134 -9.26 -18.62 -2.90
CA SER A 134 -7.97 -19.13 -2.43
C SER A 134 -8.18 -20.32 -1.50
N SER A 135 -7.48 -21.44 -1.74
CA SER A 135 -7.48 -22.56 -0.80
C SER A 135 -6.88 -22.15 0.56
N PRO A 136 -7.21 -22.82 1.69
CA PRO A 136 -6.62 -22.49 3.00
C PRO A 136 -5.09 -22.51 3.00
N ARG A 137 -4.49 -23.34 2.15
CA ARG A 137 -3.05 -23.41 1.93
C ARG A 137 -2.50 -22.14 1.30
N GLU A 138 -3.14 -21.64 0.25
CA GLU A 138 -2.74 -20.40 -0.44
C GLU A 138 -2.86 -19.18 0.49
N GLN A 139 -3.85 -19.17 1.38
CA GLN A 139 -3.98 -18.12 2.40
C GLN A 139 -2.80 -18.10 3.37
N ALA A 140 -2.35 -19.29 3.82
CA ALA A 140 -1.17 -19.40 4.69
C ALA A 140 0.13 -19.00 3.97
N GLU A 141 0.27 -19.37 2.69
CA GLU A 141 1.39 -18.94 1.85
C GLU A 141 1.38 -17.41 1.66
N ARG A 142 0.19 -16.81 1.53
CA ARG A 142 0.01 -15.36 1.43
C ARG A 142 0.44 -14.64 2.68
N LEU A 143 0.03 -15.12 3.84
CA LEU A 143 0.43 -14.55 5.13
C LEU A 143 1.95 -14.53 5.27
N LYS A 144 2.62 -15.65 4.99
CA LYS A 144 4.08 -15.75 5.02
C LYS A 144 4.75 -14.82 4.00
N PHE A 145 4.17 -14.69 2.82
CA PHE A 145 4.68 -13.79 1.79
C PHE A 145 4.58 -12.32 2.22
N VAL A 146 3.43 -11.91 2.75
CA VAL A 146 3.21 -10.55 3.27
C VAL A 146 4.17 -10.27 4.42
N GLU A 147 4.37 -11.20 5.35
CA GLU A 147 5.32 -11.08 6.45
C GLU A 147 6.76 -10.86 5.95
N LYS A 148 7.20 -11.69 5.00
CA LYS A 148 8.54 -11.55 4.39
C LYS A 148 8.72 -10.19 3.73
N LYS A 149 7.76 -9.76 2.90
CA LYS A 149 7.82 -8.47 2.20
C LYS A 149 7.72 -7.27 3.14
N ALA A 150 6.89 -7.35 4.16
CA ALA A 150 6.81 -6.33 5.21
C ALA A 150 8.15 -6.19 5.94
N THR A 151 8.82 -7.32 6.22
CA THR A 151 10.15 -7.33 6.86
C THR A 151 11.21 -6.71 5.95
N GLU A 152 11.28 -7.08 4.67
CA GLU A 152 12.20 -6.49 3.69
C GLU A 152 12.04 -4.96 3.63
N MET A 153 10.80 -4.46 3.62
CA MET A 153 10.50 -3.03 3.62
C MET A 153 10.90 -2.29 4.89
N CYS A 154 10.87 -2.94 6.05
CA CYS A 154 11.31 -2.32 7.31
C CYS A 154 12.83 -2.12 7.36
N HIS A 155 13.59 -2.91 6.61
CA HIS A 155 15.05 -2.81 6.54
C HIS A 155 15.54 -1.84 5.43
N GLU A 156 14.71 -1.51 4.44
CA GLU A 156 15.05 -0.53 3.39
C GLU A 156 15.02 0.94 3.89
N TRP A 157 14.52 1.18 5.10
CA TRP A 157 14.46 2.49 5.75
C TRP A 157 15.43 2.54 6.92
#